data_AF-A0A376U8Q5-F1
#
_entry.id   AF-A0A376U8Q5-F1
#
_cell.length_a   1.000
_cell.length_b   1.000
_cell.length_c   1.000
_cell.angle_alpha   90.00
_cell.angle_beta   90.00
_cell.angle_gamma   90.00
#
_symmetry.space_group_name_H-M   'P 1'
#
loop_
_entity.id
_entity.type
_entity.pdbx_description
1 polymer ?
#
loop_
_entity_poly.entity_id
_entity_poly.type
_entity_poly.pdbx_seq_one_letter_code
_entity_poly.pdbx_strand_id
1 'polypeptide(L)'
;MSHLAELVASAKAAISQASDVAALDNVRVEYLGKKGHLTLQMTTLRELPPEERPAAGAVINEAKEQVQQALNARKAELESAALNARLAAGND
;
A
#
# COMPACT_ATOMS: atom_id res chain seq x y z
N MET A 1 2.27 -11.35 15.41
CA MET A 1 2.22 -9.91 15.06
C MET A 1 3.40 -9.45 14.19
N SER A 2 4.55 -10.13 14.15
CA SER A 2 5.72 -9.69 13.35
C SER A 2 5.46 -9.64 11.84
N HIS A 3 4.83 -10.68 11.28
CA HIS A 3 4.65 -10.79 9.83
C HIS A 3 3.85 -9.65 9.20
N LEU A 4 2.76 -9.21 9.83
CA LEU A 4 1.95 -8.12 9.29
C LEU A 4 2.71 -6.78 9.32
N ALA A 5 3.45 -6.54 10.40
CA ALA A 5 4.30 -5.35 10.51
C ALA A 5 5.43 -5.36 9.47
N GLU A 6 6.02 -6.53 9.20
CA GLU A 6 7.01 -6.71 8.12
C GLU A 6 6.41 -6.40 6.74
N LEU A 7 5.20 -6.89 6.44
CA LEU A 7 4.51 -6.59 5.18
C LEU A 7 4.25 -5.08 5.02
N VAL A 8 3.83 -4.40 6.09
CA VAL A 8 3.63 -2.95 6.08
C VAL A 8 4.95 -2.21 5.84
N ALA A 9 6.04 -2.62 6.50
CA ALA A 9 7.35 -2.02 6.32
C ALA A 9 7.88 -2.21 4.88
N SER A 10 7.77 -3.42 4.34
CA SER A 10 8.16 -3.74 2.96
C SER A 10 7.34 -2.95 1.95
N ALA A 11 6.02 -2.83 2.16
CA ALA A 11 5.16 -2.00 1.32
C ALA A 11 5.60 -0.54 1.34
N LYS A 12 5.83 0.06 2.51
CA LYS A 12 6.29 1.45 2.65
C LYS A 12 7.65 1.68 1.98
N ALA A 13 8.57 0.72 2.07
CA ALA A 13 9.85 0.78 1.37
C ALA A 13 9.67 0.73 -0.16
N ALA A 14 8.85 -0.18 -0.69
CA ALA A 14 8.55 -0.28 -2.11
C ALA A 14 7.84 0.97 -2.66
N ILE A 15 6.89 1.53 -1.90
CA ILE A 15 6.23 2.80 -2.20
C ILE A 15 7.25 3.92 -2.34
N SER A 16 8.18 4.04 -1.39
CA SER A 16 9.20 5.09 -1.41
C SER A 16 10.16 4.97 -2.61
N GLN A 17 10.38 3.75 -3.09
CA GLN A 17 11.23 3.47 -4.26
C GLN A 17 10.51 3.64 -5.60
N ALA A 18 9.17 3.74 -5.62
CA ALA A 18 8.43 3.96 -6.86
C ALA A 18 8.80 5.32 -7.50
N SER A 19 9.26 5.25 -8.74
CA SER A 19 9.74 6.40 -9.54
C SER A 19 8.63 7.14 -10.27
N ASP A 20 7.49 6.49 -10.46
CA ASP A 20 6.36 7.02 -11.22
C ASP A 20 5.05 6.34 -10.80
N VAL A 21 3.93 6.86 -11.32
CA VAL A 21 2.59 6.39 -10.98
C VAL A 21 2.36 4.94 -11.42
N ALA A 22 3.00 4.47 -12.49
CA ALA A 22 2.85 3.09 -12.96
C ALA A 22 3.57 2.11 -12.03
N ALA A 23 4.80 2.44 -11.62
CA ALA A 23 5.54 1.69 -10.61
C ALA A 23 4.77 1.66 -9.28
N LEU A 24 4.16 2.77 -8.88
CA LEU A 24 3.35 2.86 -7.67
C LEU A 24 2.08 1.99 -7.76
N ASP A 25 1.44 1.90 -8.93
CA ASP A 25 0.28 1.01 -9.13
C ASP A 25 0.68 -0.47 -9.03
N ASN A 26 1.85 -0.85 -9.54
CA ASN A 26 2.38 -2.21 -9.37
C ASN A 26 2.51 -2.56 -7.88
N VAL A 27 3.07 -1.66 -7.06
CA VAL A 27 3.16 -1.83 -5.61
C VAL A 27 1.76 -1.96 -4.98
N ARG A 28 0.79 -1.12 -5.40
CA ARG A 28 -0.60 -1.24 -4.93
C ARG A 28 -1.18 -2.64 -5.24
N VAL A 29 -0.97 -3.16 -6.44
CA VAL A 29 -1.47 -4.48 -6.84
C VAL A 29 -0.81 -5.60 -6.02
N GLU A 30 0.51 -5.52 -5.83
CA GLU A 30 1.30 -6.51 -5.08
C GLU A 30 0.86 -6.63 -3.62
N TYR A 31 0.55 -5.51 -2.95
CA TYR A 31 0.22 -5.53 -1.53
C TYR A 31 -1.28 -5.53 -1.24
N LEU A 32 -2.08 -4.77 -2.01
CA LEU A 32 -3.50 -4.55 -1.77
C LEU A 32 -4.42 -5.16 -2.83
N GLY A 33 -3.87 -5.72 -3.92
CA GLY A 33 -4.66 -6.38 -4.96
C GLY A 33 -5.43 -7.61 -4.44
N LYS A 34 -6.26 -8.20 -5.29
CA LYS A 34 -7.08 -9.39 -4.94
C LYS A 34 -6.24 -10.57 -4.45
N LYS A 35 -5.02 -10.71 -4.99
CA LYS A 35 -4.02 -11.71 -4.57
C LYS A 35 -2.84 -11.07 -3.84
N GLY A 36 -2.98 -9.82 -3.41
CA GLY A 36 -1.90 -9.08 -2.77
C GLY A 36 -1.63 -9.58 -1.36
N HIS A 37 -0.41 -9.35 -0.89
CA HIS A 37 0.06 -9.92 0.37
C HIS A 37 -0.87 -9.63 1.56
N LEU A 38 -1.37 -8.39 1.71
CA LEU A 38 -2.25 -8.01 2.82
C LEU A 38 -3.69 -8.50 2.62
N THR A 39 -4.16 -8.60 1.37
CA THR A 39 -5.48 -9.19 1.07
C THR A 39 -5.50 -10.68 1.38
N LEU A 40 -4.40 -11.40 1.10
CA LEU A 40 -4.29 -12.82 1.42
C LEU A 40 -4.29 -13.08 2.94
N GLN A 41 -3.80 -12.14 3.76
CA GLN A 41 -3.93 -12.25 5.22
C GLN A 41 -5.39 -12.32 5.67
N MET A 42 -6.33 -11.65 4.99
CA MET A 42 -7.75 -11.77 5.33
C MET A 42 -8.29 -13.19 5.16
N THR A 43 -7.66 -14.00 4.29
CA THR A 43 -8.11 -15.37 4.06
C THR A 43 -7.73 -16.30 5.20
N THR A 44 -6.69 -15.98 5.99
CA THR A 44 -6.28 -16.78 7.15
C THR A 44 -7.27 -16.66 8.31
N LEU A 45 -8.10 -15.61 8.34
CA LEU A 45 -9.16 -15.45 9.35
C LEU A 45 -10.13 -16.63 9.38
N ARG A 46 -10.32 -17.35 8.28
CA ARG A 46 -11.19 -18.54 8.23
C ARG A 46 -10.70 -19.67 9.14
N GLU A 47 -9.41 -19.67 9.47
CA GLU A 47 -8.76 -20.68 10.32
C GLU A 47 -8.90 -20.34 11.82
N LEU A 48 -9.36 -19.13 12.15
CA LEU A 48 -9.57 -18.68 13.52
C LEU A 48 -10.98 -19.02 14.03
N PRO A 49 -11.15 -19.18 15.36
CA PRO A 49 -12.47 -19.21 16.01
C PRO A 49 -13.30 -17.96 15.67
N PRO A 50 -14.62 -18.07 15.48
CA PRO A 50 -15.48 -16.95 15.09
C PRO A 50 -15.34 -15.68 15.96
N GLU A 51 -15.09 -15.85 17.25
CA GLU A 51 -14.92 -14.80 18.25
C GLU A 51 -13.59 -14.03 18.11
N GLU A 52 -12.55 -14.65 17.55
CA GLU A 52 -11.24 -14.02 17.36
C GLU A 52 -11.13 -13.28 16.01
N ARG A 53 -11.96 -13.67 15.03
CA ARG A 53 -11.95 -13.10 13.67
C ARG A 53 -12.11 -11.58 13.63
N PRO A 54 -13.01 -10.93 14.41
CA PRO A 54 -13.17 -9.48 14.36
C PRO A 54 -11.89 -8.74 14.79
N ALA A 55 -11.25 -9.19 15.87
CA ALA A 55 -10.03 -8.56 16.37
C ALA A 55 -8.86 -8.73 15.38
N ALA A 56 -8.65 -9.96 14.88
CA ALA A 56 -7.62 -10.22 13.88
C ALA A 56 -7.88 -9.48 12.56
N GLY A 57 -9.15 -9.42 12.12
CA GLY A 57 -9.55 -8.68 10.92
C GLY A 57 -9.36 -7.18 11.04
N ALA A 58 -9.62 -6.59 12.22
CA ALA A 58 -9.36 -5.18 12.48
C ALA A 58 -7.87 -4.84 12.31
N VAL A 59 -6.99 -5.67 12.87
CA VAL A 59 -5.52 -5.50 12.75
C VAL A 59 -5.05 -5.58 11.30
N ILE A 60 -5.59 -6.51 10.50
CA ILE A 60 -5.26 -6.61 9.06
C ILE A 60 -5.79 -5.40 8.29
N ASN A 61 -6.99 -4.92 8.60
CA ASN A 61 -7.57 -3.73 7.96
C ASN A 61 -6.76 -2.47 8.28
N GLU A 62 -6.30 -2.31 9.52
CA GLU A 62 -5.41 -1.21 9.91
C GLU A 62 -4.10 -1.22 9.11
N ALA A 63 -3.49 -2.40 8.95
CA ALA A 63 -2.29 -2.53 8.11
C ALA A 63 -2.54 -2.16 6.64
N LYS A 64 -3.68 -2.57 6.07
CA LYS A 64 -4.09 -2.17 4.71
C LYS A 64 -4.29 -0.66 4.60
N GLU A 65 -4.90 -0.05 5.59
CA GLU A 65 -5.12 1.40 5.63
C GLU A 65 -3.79 2.16 5.67
N GLN A 66 -2.84 1.75 6.52
CA GLN A 66 -1.51 2.36 6.56
C GLN A 66 -0.80 2.32 5.20
N VAL A 67 -0.88 1.19 4.50
CA VAL A 67 -0.28 1.05 3.15
C VAL A 67 -1.03 1.90 2.12
N GLN A 68 -2.35 1.94 2.19
CA GLN A 68 -3.17 2.77 1.29
C GLN A 68 -2.90 4.28 1.47
N GLN A 69 -2.74 4.74 2.71
CA GLN A 69 -2.39 6.13 3.01
C GLN A 69 -1.01 6.48 2.45
N ALA A 70 -0.01 5.61 2.64
CA ALA A 70 1.33 5.81 2.08
C ALA A 70 1.32 5.85 0.54
N LEU A 71 0.55 4.97 -0.11
CA LEU A 71 0.37 4.99 -1.57
C LEU A 71 -0.23 6.32 -2.03
N ASN A 72 -1.28 6.80 -1.35
CA ASN A 72 -1.95 8.06 -1.72
C ASN A 72 -1.01 9.25 -1.59
N ALA A 73 -0.24 9.34 -0.49
CA ALA A 73 0.74 10.39 -0.27
C ALA A 73 1.80 10.39 -1.38
N ARG A 74 2.40 9.23 -1.66
CA ARG A 74 3.43 9.12 -2.70
C ARG A 74 2.89 9.44 -4.10
N LYS A 75 1.65 9.05 -4.39
CA LYS A 75 1.01 9.37 -5.67
C LYS A 75 0.90 10.89 -5.87
N ALA A 76 0.43 11.60 -4.84
CA ALA A 76 0.30 13.06 -4.89
C ALA A 76 1.66 13.75 -5.11
N GLU A 77 2.72 13.26 -4.45
CA GLU A 77 4.09 13.76 -4.66
C GLU A 77 4.55 13.57 -6.11
N LEU A 78 4.38 12.37 -6.67
CA LEU A 78 4.79 12.06 -8.04
C LEU A 78 4.00 12.87 -9.09
N GLU A 79 2.70 13.04 -8.89
CA GLU A 79 1.85 13.86 -9.75
C GLU A 79 2.23 15.34 -9.70
N SER A 80 2.51 15.87 -8.50
CA SER A 80 2.98 17.24 -8.32
C SER A 80 4.35 17.46 -8.97
N ALA A 81 5.29 16.54 -8.79
CA ALA A 81 6.61 16.60 -9.42
C ALA A 81 6.51 16.59 -10.96
N ALA A 82 5.66 15.72 -11.52
CA ALA A 82 5.44 15.65 -12.96
C ALA A 82 4.80 16.94 -13.51
N LEU A 83 3.85 17.55 -12.80
CA LEU A 83 3.26 18.83 -13.18
C LEU A 83 4.30 19.96 -13.17
N ASN A 84 5.08 20.07 -12.10
CA ASN A 84 6.11 21.11 -11.97
C ASN A 84 7.17 21.00 -13.07
N ALA A 85 7.59 19.78 -13.42
CA ALA A 85 8.52 19.56 -14.52
C ALA A 85 7.94 20.01 -15.88
N ARG A 86 6.65 19.77 -16.14
CA ARG A 86 5.97 20.22 -17.36
C ARG A 86 5.87 21.75 -17.44
N LEU A 87 5.57 22.42 -16.33
CA LEU A 87 5.47 23.88 -16.28
C LEU A 87 6.84 24.54 -16.49
N ALA A 88 7.91 23.98 -15.93
CA ALA A 88 9.27 24.46 -16.14
C ALA A 88 9.68 24.34 -17.63
N ALA A 89 9.41 23.19 -18.26
CA ALA A 89 9.77 22.95 -19.66
C ALA A 89 8.95 23.75 -20.69
N GLY A 90 7.78 24.27 -20.31
CA GLY A 90 6.92 25.08 -21.18
C GLY A 90 7.14 26.60 -21.06
N ASN A 91 7.99 27.03 -20.14
CA ASN A 91 8.31 28.44 -19.90
C ASN A 91 9.66 28.87 -20.50
N ASP A 92 10.32 27.99 -21.26
CA ASP A 92 11.54 28.25 -22.06
C ASP A 92 11.19 28.45 -23.54
#